data_AF-A0A7X4XSI7-F1
#
_entry.id   AF-A0A7X4XSI7-F1
#
_cell.length_a   1.000
_cell.length_b   1.000
_cell.length_c   1.000
_cell.angle_alpha   90.00
_cell.angle_beta   90.00
_cell.angle_gamma   90.00
#
_symmetry.space_group_name_H-M   'P 1'
#
loop_
_entity.id
_entity.type
_entity.pdbx_description
1 polymer ?
#
loop_
_entity_poly.entity_id
_entity_poly.type
_entity_poly.pdbx_seq_one_letter_code
_entity_poly.pdbx_strand_id
1 'polypeptide(L)'
;VHGMNSYTVALIPVAIFSVTGIINKEDLKKISWDVLWLVSGGIALGLALDKTGLAHLMVHSIPFDQYSPYIVLFGAAFLCLLMANFMSHTATANLLMPIMAALGASMTSLAPLGGEVTLILVVTFAASLGMSLPISTPPNALAHATGNVQSHQMARTGAILGVVGVLMSFVMIWLLHVVGHIG
;
A
#
# COMPACT_ATOMS: atom_id res chain seq x y z
N VAL A 1 -4.48 -20.34 13.93
CA VAL A 1 -4.88 -21.76 13.72
C VAL A 1 -3.86 -22.76 14.27
N HIS A 2 -2.55 -22.46 14.35
CA HIS A 2 -1.52 -23.41 14.82
C HIS A 2 -0.65 -22.93 16.01
N GLY A 3 -0.90 -21.75 16.60
CA GLY A 3 -0.14 -21.22 17.75
C GLY A 3 1.32 -20.82 17.47
N MET A 4 1.92 -21.30 16.37
CA MET A 4 3.25 -20.88 15.93
C MET A 4 3.26 -19.43 15.44
N ASN A 5 4.32 -18.71 15.80
CA ASN A 5 4.58 -17.36 15.31
C ASN A 5 4.78 -17.38 13.78
N SER A 6 4.27 -16.37 13.08
CA SER A 6 4.42 -16.18 11.63
C SER A 6 5.88 -16.26 11.16
N TYR A 7 6.83 -15.74 11.95
CA TYR A 7 8.27 -15.83 11.62
C TYR A 7 8.76 -17.28 11.62
N THR A 8 8.26 -18.10 12.55
CA THR A 8 8.58 -19.52 12.62
C THR A 8 8.04 -20.26 11.40
N VAL A 9 6.78 -19.99 11.04
CA VAL A 9 6.15 -20.59 9.85
C VAL A 9 6.90 -20.20 8.57
N ALA A 10 7.39 -18.97 8.47
CA ALA A 10 8.17 -18.50 7.32
C ALA A 10 9.58 -19.12 7.23
N LEU A 11 10.25 -19.37 8.36
CA LEU A 11 11.64 -19.87 8.39
C LEU A 11 11.74 -21.40 8.23
N ILE A 12 10.73 -22.17 8.61
CA ILE A 12 10.76 -23.64 8.50
C ILE A 12 11.05 -24.11 7.06
N PRO A 13 10.34 -23.65 6.01
CA PRO A 13 10.64 -24.04 4.64
C PRO A 13 12.05 -23.63 4.20
N VAL A 14 12.51 -22.43 4.58
CA VAL A 14 13.85 -21.94 4.26
C VAL A 14 14.92 -22.84 4.86
N ALA A 15 14.76 -23.25 6.12
CA ALA A 15 15.68 -24.17 6.79
C ALA A 15 15.69 -25.55 6.13
N ILE A 16 14.50 -26.13 5.86
CA ILE A 16 14.39 -27.44 5.22
C ILE A 16 15.01 -27.42 3.82
N PHE A 17 14.71 -26.42 3.01
CA PHE A 17 15.25 -26.30 1.65
C PHE A 17 16.75 -26.01 1.61
N SER A 18 17.29 -25.32 2.63
CA SER A 18 18.73 -25.11 2.77
C SER A 18 19.46 -26.40 3.17
N VAL A 19 18.90 -27.18 4.11
CA VAL A 19 19.48 -28.45 4.57
C VAL A 19 19.42 -29.53 3.48
N THR A 20 18.34 -29.56 2.70
CA THR A 20 18.17 -30.51 1.58
C THR A 20 18.94 -30.12 0.32
N GLY A 21 19.62 -28.96 0.30
CA GLY A 21 20.40 -28.48 -0.84
C GLY A 21 19.55 -27.98 -2.03
N ILE A 22 18.25 -27.76 -1.80
CA ILE A 22 17.33 -27.21 -2.81
C ILE A 22 17.59 -25.71 -2.98
N ILE A 23 17.85 -24.99 -1.88
CA ILE A 23 18.23 -23.58 -1.88
C ILE A 23 19.71 -23.46 -1.58
N ASN A 24 20.44 -22.83 -2.50
CA ASN A 24 21.88 -22.59 -2.36
C ASN A 24 22.19 -21.13 -2.05
N LYS A 25 23.45 -20.83 -1.73
CA LYS A 25 23.92 -19.45 -1.49
C LYS A 25 23.61 -18.51 -2.65
N GLU A 26 23.63 -19.01 -3.88
CA GLU A 26 23.33 -18.23 -5.08
C GLU A 26 21.85 -17.84 -5.17
N ASP A 27 20.95 -18.69 -4.68
CA ASP A 27 19.52 -18.40 -4.67
C ASP A 27 19.17 -17.38 -3.58
N LEU A 28 19.84 -17.45 -2.43
CA LEU A 28 19.72 -16.43 -1.38
C LEU A 28 20.18 -15.04 -1.84
N LYS A 29 21.13 -14.97 -2.78
CA LYS A 29 21.56 -13.69 -3.39
C LYS A 29 20.50 -13.10 -4.33
N LYS A 30 19.56 -13.92 -4.84
CA LYS A 30 18.45 -13.45 -5.71
C LYS A 30 17.27 -12.88 -4.92
N ILE A 31 17.28 -12.99 -3.58
CA ILE A 31 16.29 -12.34 -2.73
C ILE A 31 16.37 -10.82 -2.97
N SER A 32 15.22 -10.16 -3.11
CA SER A 32 15.12 -8.72 -3.31
C SER A 32 15.42 -7.96 -2.01
N TRP A 33 16.70 -7.90 -1.62
CA TRP A 33 17.18 -7.24 -0.41
C TRP A 33 16.75 -5.77 -0.33
N ASP A 34 16.69 -5.08 -1.46
CA ASP A 34 16.23 -3.69 -1.54
C ASP A 34 14.78 -3.53 -1.06
N VAL A 35 13.92 -4.50 -1.35
CA VAL A 35 12.51 -4.51 -0.90
C VAL A 35 12.45 -4.73 0.61
N LEU A 36 13.27 -5.63 1.15
CA LEU A 36 13.34 -5.88 2.60
C LEU A 36 13.81 -4.63 3.37
N TRP A 37 14.81 -3.93 2.84
CA TRP A 37 15.30 -2.66 3.39
C TRP A 37 14.25 -1.56 3.30
N LEU A 38 13.53 -1.46 2.19
CA LEU A 38 12.45 -0.50 2.01
C LEU A 38 11.34 -0.71 3.05
N VAL A 39 10.82 -1.94 3.19
CA VAL A 39 9.78 -2.28 4.18
C VAL A 39 10.25 -1.98 5.60
N SER A 40 11.49 -2.36 5.92
CA SER A 40 12.08 -2.10 7.23
C SER A 40 12.23 -0.59 7.50
N GLY A 41 12.58 0.20 6.48
CA GLY A 41 12.63 1.65 6.54
C GLY A 41 11.27 2.30 6.77
N GLY A 42 10.19 1.76 6.16
CA GLY A 42 8.83 2.29 6.37
C GLY A 42 8.31 2.02 7.78
N ILE A 43 8.56 0.82 8.30
CA ILE A 43 8.26 0.49 9.70
C ILE A 43 9.04 1.41 10.64
N ALA A 44 10.35 1.60 10.40
CA ALA A 44 11.18 2.49 11.19
C ALA A 44 10.69 3.95 11.14
N LEU A 45 10.28 4.43 9.96
CA LEU A 45 9.70 5.76 9.78
C LEU A 45 8.39 5.91 10.58
N GLY A 46 7.50 4.92 10.52
CA GLY A 46 6.26 4.94 11.29
C GLY A 46 6.48 4.96 12.80
N LEU A 47 7.40 4.13 13.29
CA LEU A 47 7.80 4.14 14.70
C LEU A 47 8.43 5.49 15.10
N ALA A 48 9.20 6.12 14.21
CA ALA A 48 9.76 7.44 14.47
C ALA A 48 8.69 8.54 14.51
N LEU A 49 7.70 8.51 13.60
CA LEU A 49 6.58 9.45 13.57
C LEU A 49 5.73 9.36 14.85
N ASP A 50 5.49 8.15 15.33
CA ASP A 50 4.78 7.88 16.58
C ASP A 50 5.58 8.36 17.80
N LYS A 51 6.83 7.91 17.93
CA LYS A 51 7.71 8.28 19.06
C LYS A 51 7.99 9.78 19.18
N THR A 52 8.10 10.49 18.05
CA THR A 52 8.35 11.94 18.04
C THR A 52 7.07 12.75 18.27
N GLY A 53 5.89 12.13 18.20
CA GLY A 53 4.60 12.83 18.20
C GLY A 53 4.34 13.63 16.92
N LEU A 54 5.21 13.54 15.90
CA LEU A 54 5.04 14.26 14.64
C LEU A 54 3.76 13.84 13.91
N ALA A 55 3.42 12.55 13.98
CA ALA A 55 2.15 12.01 13.49
C ALA A 55 0.95 12.79 14.07
N HIS A 56 0.87 12.90 15.40
CA HIS A 56 -0.21 13.63 16.07
C HIS A 56 -0.21 15.11 15.73
N LEU A 57 0.96 15.76 15.65
CA LEU A 57 1.07 17.17 15.27
C LEU A 57 0.56 17.43 13.85
N MET A 58 0.91 16.58 12.88
CA MET A 58 0.45 16.71 11.49
C MET A 58 -1.06 16.56 11.38
N VAL A 59 -1.63 15.57 12.07
CA VAL A 59 -3.08 15.35 12.05
C VAL A 59 -3.83 16.46 12.77
N HIS A 60 -3.32 17.00 13.88
CA HIS A 60 -3.96 18.15 14.57
C HIS A 60 -3.81 19.48 13.82
N SER A 61 -2.82 19.58 12.93
CA SER A 61 -2.60 20.79 12.12
C SER A 61 -3.69 20.99 11.06
N ILE A 62 -4.40 19.93 10.69
CA ILE A 62 -5.51 19.97 9.72
C ILE A 62 -6.75 19.44 10.45
N PRO A 63 -7.88 20.14 10.45
CA PRO A 63 -9.08 19.70 11.16
C PRO A 63 -9.79 18.55 10.41
N PHE A 64 -9.14 17.40 10.25
CA PHE A 64 -9.64 16.25 9.51
C PHE A 64 -10.99 15.75 10.07
N ASP A 65 -11.20 15.86 11.38
CA ASP A 65 -12.47 15.48 12.03
C ASP A 65 -13.67 16.37 11.65
N GLN A 66 -13.42 17.58 11.14
CA GLN A 66 -14.50 18.44 10.62
C GLN A 66 -14.93 18.03 9.21
N TYR A 67 -14.11 17.26 8.50
CA TYR A 67 -14.44 16.76 7.17
C TYR A 67 -15.21 15.45 7.26
N SER A 68 -16.03 15.20 6.24
CA SER A 68 -16.68 13.90 6.10
C SER A 68 -15.61 12.80 5.95
N PRO A 69 -15.73 11.65 6.66
CA PRO A 69 -14.81 10.51 6.52
C PRO A 69 -14.63 10.05 5.07
N TYR A 70 -15.69 10.14 4.26
CA TYR A 70 -15.65 9.83 2.84
C TYR A 70 -14.72 10.76 2.06
N ILE A 71 -14.70 12.06 2.36
CA ILE A 71 -13.82 13.03 1.70
C ILE A 71 -12.36 12.69 2.00
N VAL A 72 -12.06 12.36 3.26
CA VAL A 72 -10.69 11.97 3.67
C VAL A 72 -10.27 10.67 2.99
N LEU A 73 -11.14 9.67 2.96
CA LEU A 73 -10.92 8.41 2.26
C LEU A 73 -10.64 8.60 0.76
N PHE A 74 -11.50 9.36 0.06
CA PHE A 74 -11.30 9.65 -1.37
C PHE A 74 -10.05 10.48 -1.62
N GLY A 75 -9.77 11.48 -0.76
CA GLY A 75 -8.57 12.31 -0.85
C GLY A 75 -7.29 11.49 -0.68
N ALA A 76 -7.26 10.60 0.31
CA ALA A 76 -6.14 9.69 0.55
C ALA A 76 -5.93 8.70 -0.62
N ALA A 77 -7.02 8.12 -1.13
CA ALA A 77 -6.97 7.23 -2.29
C ALA A 77 -6.44 7.96 -3.54
N PHE A 78 -6.94 9.17 -3.79
CA PHE A 78 -6.55 9.98 -4.94
C PHE A 78 -5.09 10.42 -4.86
N LEU A 79 -4.66 10.91 -3.68
CA LEU A 79 -3.26 11.27 -3.43
C LEU A 79 -2.34 10.07 -3.69
N CYS A 80 -2.70 8.90 -3.14
CA CYS A 80 -1.94 7.68 -3.32
C CYS A 80 -1.86 7.24 -4.78
N LEU A 81 -2.99 7.23 -5.49
CA LEU A 81 -3.04 6.88 -6.91
C LEU A 81 -2.17 7.82 -7.75
N LEU A 82 -2.19 9.12 -7.43
CA LEU A 82 -1.34 10.11 -8.09
C LEU A 82 0.13 9.80 -7.85
N MET A 83 0.54 9.62 -6.59
CA MET A 83 1.93 9.30 -6.24
C MET A 83 2.40 7.99 -6.89
N ALA A 84 1.56 6.96 -6.91
CA ALA A 84 1.85 5.65 -7.48
C ALA A 84 2.03 5.65 -9.01
N ASN A 85 1.60 6.71 -9.72
CA ASN A 85 1.90 6.85 -11.14
C ASN A 85 3.35 7.35 -11.40
N PHE A 86 3.97 8.01 -10.41
CA PHE A 86 5.32 8.58 -10.54
C PHE A 86 6.39 7.79 -9.77
N MET A 87 5.97 7.02 -8.76
CA MET A 87 6.84 6.25 -7.89
C MET A 87 6.41 4.78 -7.91
N SER A 88 7.31 3.86 -7.53
CA SER A 88 6.94 2.44 -7.45
C SER A 88 5.81 2.22 -6.45
N HIS A 89 4.94 1.25 -6.72
CA HIS A 89 3.80 0.90 -5.86
C HIS A 89 4.26 0.58 -4.43
N THR A 90 5.32 -0.22 -4.31
CA THR A 90 5.89 -0.61 -3.02
C THR A 90 6.46 0.59 -2.26
N ALA A 91 7.19 1.48 -2.92
CA ALA A 91 7.70 2.68 -2.26
C ALA A 91 6.57 3.63 -1.84
N THR A 92 5.53 3.78 -2.68
CA THR A 92 4.36 4.63 -2.39
C THR A 92 3.60 4.12 -1.17
N ALA A 93 3.32 2.81 -1.14
CA ALA A 93 2.67 2.19 0.02
C ALA A 93 3.52 2.33 1.29
N ASN A 94 4.83 2.09 1.19
CA ASN A 94 5.74 2.15 2.33
C ASN A 94 5.88 3.56 2.92
N LEU A 95 5.81 4.60 2.07
CA LEU A 95 5.81 6.00 2.50
C LEU A 95 4.48 6.40 3.15
N LEU A 96 3.35 6.04 2.53
CA LEU A 96 2.03 6.52 2.95
C LEU A 96 1.44 5.73 4.11
N MET A 97 1.72 4.42 4.23
CA MET A 97 1.10 3.58 5.26
C MET A 97 1.26 4.12 6.69
N PRO A 98 2.46 4.54 7.13
CA PRO A 98 2.60 5.11 8.47
C PRO A 98 1.78 6.38 8.71
N ILE A 99 1.63 7.21 7.68
CA ILE A 99 0.86 8.46 7.74
C ILE A 99 -0.65 8.14 7.81
N MET A 100 -1.10 7.16 7.02
CA MET A 100 -2.50 6.72 7.03
C MET A 100 -2.88 6.03 8.35
N ALA A 101 -1.97 5.25 8.93
CA ALA A 101 -2.15 4.66 10.26
C ALA A 101 -2.36 5.75 11.32
N ALA A 102 -1.47 6.73 11.38
CA ALA A 102 -1.58 7.87 12.29
C ALA A 102 -2.88 8.68 12.10
N LEU A 103 -3.27 8.93 10.85
CA LEU A 103 -4.50 9.64 10.52
C LEU A 103 -5.74 8.84 10.93
N GLY A 104 -5.78 7.55 10.60
CA GLY A 104 -6.88 6.66 10.94
C GLY A 104 -7.06 6.47 12.45
N ALA A 105 -5.96 6.40 13.21
CA ALA A 105 -5.99 6.31 14.67
C ALA A 105 -6.51 7.59 15.35
N SER A 106 -6.30 8.75 14.72
CA SER A 106 -6.72 10.04 15.26
C SER A 106 -8.19 10.38 14.94
N MET A 107 -8.74 9.81 13.86
CA MET A 107 -10.09 10.13 13.38
C MET A 107 -11.16 9.14 13.86
N THR A 108 -11.83 9.48 14.96
CA THR A 108 -12.92 8.65 15.51
C THR A 108 -14.11 8.48 14.56
N SER A 109 -14.30 9.42 13.63
CA SER A 109 -15.37 9.41 12.63
C SER A 109 -15.22 8.29 11.58
N LEU A 110 -14.04 7.65 11.49
CA LEU A 110 -13.83 6.46 10.66
C LEU A 110 -14.30 5.17 11.33
N ALA A 111 -14.53 5.14 12.65
CA ALA A 111 -14.92 3.92 13.35
C ALA A 111 -16.15 3.21 12.74
N PRO A 112 -17.24 3.91 12.35
CA PRO A 112 -18.40 3.27 11.71
C PRO A 112 -18.14 2.71 10.30
N LEU A 113 -16.97 2.99 9.73
CA LEU A 113 -16.54 2.57 8.39
C LEU A 113 -15.45 1.49 8.44
N GLY A 114 -15.15 0.93 9.62
CA GLY A 114 -14.04 -0.02 9.81
C GLY A 114 -12.73 0.63 10.29
N GLY A 115 -12.76 1.89 10.70
CA GLY A 115 -11.67 2.58 11.38
C GLY A 115 -10.41 2.76 10.54
N GLU A 116 -9.26 2.70 11.19
CA GLU A 116 -7.93 2.82 10.59
C GLU A 116 -7.69 1.79 9.47
N VAL A 117 -8.17 0.55 9.66
CA VAL A 117 -7.96 -0.55 8.71
C VAL A 117 -8.54 -0.22 7.34
N THR A 118 -9.72 0.39 7.30
CA THR A 118 -10.37 0.81 6.04
C THR A 118 -9.53 1.84 5.29
N LEU A 119 -8.97 2.83 5.99
CA LEU A 119 -8.12 3.84 5.36
C LEU A 119 -6.84 3.22 4.78
N ILE A 120 -6.19 2.33 5.53
CA ILE A 120 -4.99 1.62 5.07
C ILE A 120 -5.31 0.76 3.85
N LEU A 121 -6.42 0.01 3.85
CA LEU A 121 -6.82 -0.84 2.73
C LEU A 121 -7.11 -0.05 1.46
N VAL A 122 -7.91 1.04 1.55
CA VAL A 122 -8.20 1.92 0.40
C VAL A 122 -6.90 2.41 -0.23
N VAL A 123 -5.97 2.92 0.60
CA VAL A 123 -4.70 3.48 0.12
C VAL A 123 -3.80 2.40 -0.46
N THR A 124 -3.81 1.19 0.10
CA THR A 124 -3.04 0.04 -0.42
C THR A 124 -3.54 -0.40 -1.80
N PHE A 125 -4.87 -0.45 -1.99
CA PHE A 125 -5.45 -0.72 -3.31
C PHE A 125 -5.14 0.40 -4.30
N ALA A 126 -5.29 1.67 -3.89
CA ALA A 126 -4.96 2.81 -4.73
C ALA A 126 -3.48 2.80 -5.17
N ALA A 127 -2.56 2.45 -4.25
CA ALA A 127 -1.14 2.32 -4.56
C ALA A 127 -0.89 1.30 -5.66
N SER A 128 -1.64 0.19 -5.66
CA SER A 128 -1.49 -0.91 -6.63
C SER A 128 -2.07 -0.61 -8.02
N LEU A 129 -2.89 0.44 -8.14
CA LEU A 129 -3.61 0.80 -9.37
C LEU A 129 -2.93 1.91 -10.19
N GLY A 130 -1.77 2.41 -9.77
CA GLY A 130 -1.00 3.48 -10.43
C GLY A 130 -0.34 3.08 -11.76
N MET A 131 -1.13 2.83 -12.80
CA MET A 131 -0.64 2.26 -14.07
C MET A 131 -0.71 3.21 -15.28
N SER A 132 -0.76 4.53 -15.04
CA SER A 132 -1.02 5.51 -16.11
C SER A 132 0.23 5.87 -16.93
N LEU A 133 1.44 5.66 -16.41
CA LEU A 133 2.67 6.10 -17.08
C LEU A 133 3.62 4.93 -17.36
N PRO A 134 4.45 5.01 -18.43
CA PRO A 134 5.48 4.01 -18.71
C PRO A 134 6.49 3.85 -17.57
N ILE A 135 6.77 4.94 -16.84
CA ILE A 135 7.73 4.97 -15.74
C ILE A 135 7.23 4.28 -14.47
N SER A 136 5.93 4.02 -14.34
CA SER A 136 5.37 3.54 -13.07
C SER A 136 5.76 2.09 -12.75
N THR A 137 5.89 1.23 -13.77
CA THR A 137 6.28 -0.18 -13.57
C THR A 137 7.07 -0.77 -14.75
N PRO A 138 7.91 -1.81 -14.52
CA PRO A 138 8.65 -2.48 -15.59
C PRO A 138 7.76 -3.04 -16.73
N PRO A 139 6.60 -3.69 -16.46
CA PRO A 139 5.70 -4.13 -17.53
C PRO A 139 5.21 -2.99 -18.42
N ASN A 140 4.89 -1.83 -17.83
CA ASN A 140 4.49 -0.63 -18.56
C ASN A 140 5.63 -0.11 -19.46
N ALA A 141 6.86 -0.05 -18.93
CA ALA A 141 8.03 0.35 -19.70
C ALA A 141 8.31 -0.63 -20.86
N LEU A 142 8.20 -1.94 -20.63
CA LEU A 142 8.35 -2.98 -21.65
C LEU A 142 7.29 -2.85 -22.76
N ALA A 143 6.03 -2.64 -22.40
CA ALA A 143 4.96 -2.43 -23.37
C ALA A 143 5.20 -1.19 -24.24
N HIS A 144 5.63 -0.08 -23.63
CA HIS A 144 5.97 1.14 -24.36
C HIS A 144 7.17 0.94 -25.30
N ALA A 145 8.19 0.19 -24.86
CA ALA A 145 9.39 -0.10 -25.64
C ALA A 145 9.12 -0.92 -26.92
N THR A 146 7.97 -1.60 -27.03
CA THR A 146 7.57 -2.29 -28.27
C THR A 146 7.26 -1.33 -29.43
N GLY A 147 7.06 -0.04 -29.16
CA GLY A 147 6.64 0.96 -30.15
C GLY A 147 5.14 0.91 -30.52
N ASN A 148 4.42 -0.14 -30.12
CA ASN A 148 3.00 -0.33 -30.40
C ASN A 148 2.08 0.41 -29.42
N VAL A 149 2.61 0.81 -28.26
CA VAL A 149 1.84 1.46 -27.19
C VAL A 149 2.42 2.84 -26.90
N GLN A 150 1.65 3.89 -27.22
CA GLN A 150 2.05 5.27 -26.99
C GLN A 150 1.73 5.71 -25.55
N SER A 151 2.55 6.60 -24.98
CA SER A 151 2.37 7.09 -23.60
C SER A 151 0.98 7.70 -23.34
N HIS A 152 0.39 8.37 -24.35
CA HIS A 152 -0.96 8.92 -24.23
C HIS A 152 -2.04 7.84 -24.12
N GLN A 153 -1.89 6.70 -24.83
CA GLN A 153 -2.83 5.59 -24.76
C GLN A 153 -2.75 4.91 -23.37
N MET A 154 -1.54 4.78 -22.83
CA MET A 154 -1.32 4.28 -21.47
C MET A 154 -1.92 5.22 -20.43
N ALA A 155 -1.70 6.53 -20.56
CA ALA A 155 -2.25 7.53 -19.64
C ALA A 155 -3.79 7.48 -19.59
N ARG A 156 -4.44 7.41 -20.76
CA ARG A 156 -5.90 7.33 -20.83
C ARG A 156 -6.42 6.03 -20.21
N THR A 157 -5.84 4.90 -20.60
CA THR A 157 -6.29 3.57 -20.13
C THR A 157 -6.01 3.37 -18.66
N GLY A 158 -4.82 3.76 -18.20
CA GLY A 158 -4.40 3.66 -16.81
C GLY A 158 -5.17 4.63 -15.90
N ALA A 159 -5.53 5.83 -16.36
CA ALA A 159 -6.39 6.72 -15.58
C ALA A 159 -7.80 6.13 -15.42
N ILE A 160 -8.37 5.55 -16.47
CA ILE A 160 -9.67 4.87 -16.40
C ILE A 160 -9.60 3.68 -15.44
N LEU A 161 -8.59 2.81 -15.59
CA LEU A 161 -8.39 1.66 -14.70
C LEU A 161 -8.13 2.08 -13.26
N GLY A 162 -7.36 3.14 -13.05
CA GLY A 162 -7.07 3.69 -11.73
C GLY A 162 -8.34 4.17 -11.02
N VAL A 163 -9.14 5.00 -11.70
CA VAL A 163 -10.40 5.51 -11.14
C VAL A 163 -11.40 4.39 -10.91
N VAL A 164 -11.64 3.53 -11.90
CA VAL A 164 -12.58 2.41 -11.78
C VAL A 164 -12.12 1.44 -10.70
N GLY A 165 -10.84 1.10 -10.65
CA GLY A 165 -10.26 0.22 -9.64
C GLY A 165 -10.37 0.79 -8.24
N VAL A 166 -10.14 2.10 -8.05
CA VAL A 166 -10.31 2.75 -6.75
C VAL A 166 -11.79 2.71 -6.34
N LEU A 167 -12.73 2.99 -7.24
CA LEU A 167 -14.16 2.84 -6.96
C LEU A 167 -14.53 1.40 -6.59
N MET A 168 -13.97 0.40 -7.28
CA MET A 168 -14.15 -1.01 -6.92
C MET A 168 -13.55 -1.35 -5.55
N SER A 169 -12.44 -0.72 -5.15
CA SER A 169 -11.85 -0.92 -3.82
C SER A 169 -12.78 -0.44 -2.70
N PHE A 170 -13.52 0.66 -2.92
CA PHE A 170 -14.54 1.13 -1.98
C PHE A 170 -15.70 0.14 -1.86
N VAL A 171 -16.14 -0.43 -2.98
CA VAL A 171 -17.18 -1.49 -2.97
C VAL A 171 -16.69 -2.72 -2.22
N MET A 172 -15.45 -3.15 -2.45
CA MET A 172 -14.83 -4.28 -1.75
C MET A 172 -14.80 -4.04 -0.23
N ILE A 173 -14.39 -2.85 0.20
CA ILE A 173 -14.32 -2.52 1.63
C ILE A 173 -15.70 -2.44 2.25
N TRP A 174 -16.68 -1.87 1.53
CA TRP A 174 -18.07 -1.89 1.97
C TRP A 174 -18.58 -3.33 2.15
N LEU A 175 -18.27 -4.25 1.23
CA LEU A 175 -18.60 -5.67 1.36
C LEU A 175 -17.92 -6.30 2.58
N LEU A 176 -16.62 -6.03 2.78
CA LEU A 176 -15.88 -6.56 3.92
C LEU A 176 -16.43 -6.07 5.27
N HIS A 177 -16.91 -4.82 5.32
CA HIS A 177 -17.61 -4.27 6.48
C HIS A 177 -18.95 -4.99 6.72
N VAL A 178 -19.76 -5.19 5.67
CA VAL A 178 -21.05 -5.91 5.78
C VAL A 178 -20.87 -7.37 6.23
N VAL A 179 -19.79 -8.02 5.80
CA VAL A 179 -19.45 -9.41 6.17
C VAL A 179 -18.85 -9.50 7.60
N GLY A 180 -18.58 -8.35 8.26
CA GLY A 180 -18.06 -8.30 9.62
C GLY A 180 -16.57 -8.66 9.73
N HIS A 181 -15.80 -8.42 8.68
CA HIS A 181 -14.33 -8.58 8.70
C HIS A 181 -13.59 -7.28 9.04
N ILE A 182 -14.28 -6.13 8.99
CA ILE A 182 -13.73 -4.82 9.34
C ILE A 182 -14.83 -4.08 10.11
N GLY A 183 -14.58 -3.71 11.36
CA GLY A 183 -15.58 -3.17 12.30
C GLY A 183 -15.95 -4.18 13.39
#